data_AF-A0A8T5KR81-F1
#
_entry.id   AF-A0A8T5KR81-F1
#
_cell.length_a   1.000
_cell.length_b   1.000
_cell.length_c   1.000
_cell.angle_alpha   90.00
_cell.angle_beta   90.00
_cell.angle_gamma   90.00
#
_symmetry.space_group_name_H-M   'P 1'
#
loop_
_entity.id
_entity.type
_entity.pdbx_description
1 polymer ?
#
loop_
_entity_poly.entity_id
_entity_poly.type
_entity_poly.pdbx_seq_one_letter_code
_entity_poly.pdbx_strand_id
1 'polypeptide(L)'
;MVCWAVPLIATVFSLIGRKASHNEGVHGFWLSIMLLGGALFGMVDHLWYGELFIIGANWAMDLALGGLITTGITAGWGAIVLKPRIIDSMRHLSNQIGILK
;
A
#
# COMPACT_ATOMS: atom_id res chain seq x y z
N MET A 1 3.74 -0.28 19.29
CA MET A 1 2.98 -1.48 19.60
C MET A 1 1.69 -1.56 18.78
N VAL A 2 1.59 -2.58 17.92
CA VAL A 2 0.52 -2.82 16.91
C VAL A 2 0.70 -2.06 15.58
N CYS A 3 1.80 -1.32 15.36
CA CYS A 3 2.06 -0.63 14.09
C CYS A 3 2.23 -1.59 12.88
N TRP A 4 2.69 -2.82 13.12
CA TRP A 4 2.78 -3.89 12.13
C TRP A 4 1.43 -4.52 11.80
N ALA A 5 0.45 -4.43 12.71
CA ALA A 5 -0.86 -5.05 12.51
C ALA A 5 -1.71 -4.24 11.52
N VAL A 6 -1.55 -2.92 11.44
CA VAL A 6 -2.31 -2.09 10.50
C VAL A 6 -1.97 -2.43 9.04
N PRO A 7 -0.69 -2.48 8.62
CA PRO A 7 -0.32 -2.95 7.28
C PRO A 7 -0.70 -4.42 7.05
N LEU A 8 -0.63 -5.28 8.08
CA LEU A 8 -0.99 -6.69 7.97
C LEU A 8 -2.50 -6.87 7.74
N ILE A 9 -3.33 -6.17 8.51
CA ILE A 9 -4.79 -6.13 8.32
C ILE A 9 -5.12 -5.59 6.94
N ALA A 10 -4.47 -4.50 6.51
CA ALA A 10 -4.62 -3.96 5.16
C ALA A 10 -4.21 -4.97 4.08
N THR A 11 -3.16 -5.76 4.31
CA THR A 11 -2.73 -6.86 3.42
C THR A 11 -3.82 -7.93 3.32
N VAL A 12 -4.39 -8.36 4.45
CA VAL A 12 -5.47 -9.35 4.49
C VAL A 12 -6.71 -8.85 3.76
N PHE A 13 -7.13 -7.60 3.99
CA PHE A 13 -8.24 -6.98 3.26
C PHE A 13 -7.95 -6.88 1.75
N SER A 14 -6.73 -6.51 1.36
CA SER A 14 -6.30 -6.47 -0.04
C SER A 14 -6.38 -7.87 -0.69
N LEU A 15 -5.94 -8.92 0.01
CA LEU A 15 -6.00 -10.30 -0.48
C LEU A 15 -7.43 -10.83 -0.58
N ILE A 16 -8.28 -10.54 0.41
CA ILE A 16 -9.71 -10.91 0.39
C ILE A 16 -10.42 -10.18 -0.74
N GLY A 17 -10.21 -8.86 -0.89
CA GLY A 17 -10.77 -8.07 -1.97
C GLY A 17 -10.32 -8.55 -3.34
N ARG A 18 -9.06 -9.00 -3.48
CA ARG A 18 -8.56 -9.61 -4.71
C ARG A 18 -9.26 -10.92 -5.04
N LYS A 19 -9.44 -11.79 -4.03
CA LYS A 19 -10.15 -13.07 -4.18
C LYS A 19 -11.63 -12.87 -4.53
N ALA A 20 -12.29 -11.86 -3.94
CA ALA A 20 -13.67 -11.53 -4.22
C ALA A 20 -13.87 -10.86 -5.59
N SER A 21 -12.91 -10.04 -6.04
CA SER A 21 -13.00 -9.31 -7.31
C SER A 21 -12.66 -10.16 -8.54
N HIS A 22 -12.18 -11.41 -8.37
CA HIS A 22 -11.69 -12.28 -9.46
C HIS A 22 -10.67 -11.60 -10.40
N ASN A 23 -10.05 -10.52 -9.92
CA ASN A 23 -9.17 -9.65 -10.67
C ASN A 23 -7.75 -9.99 -10.25
N GLU A 24 -7.21 -11.06 -10.84
CA GLU A 24 -5.88 -11.59 -10.59
C GLU A 24 -4.76 -10.73 -11.20
N GLY A 25 -5.03 -9.44 -11.40
CA GLY A 25 -4.08 -8.51 -12.00
C GLY A 25 -2.79 -8.42 -11.18
N VAL A 26 -1.66 -8.46 -11.91
CA VAL A 26 -0.30 -8.30 -11.37
C VAL A 26 -0.20 -7.10 -10.42
N HIS A 27 -0.90 -6.01 -10.71
CA HIS A 27 -0.92 -4.80 -9.88
C HIS A 27 -1.45 -5.03 -8.45
N GLY A 28 -2.50 -5.82 -8.26
CA GLY A 28 -3.05 -6.11 -6.92
C GLY A 28 -2.16 -7.06 -6.10
N PHE A 29 -1.39 -7.91 -6.78
CA PHE A 29 -0.36 -8.72 -6.13
C PHE A 29 0.77 -7.85 -5.58
N TRP A 30 1.26 -6.89 -6.37
CA TRP A 30 2.30 -5.96 -5.95
C TRP A 30 1.87 -5.10 -4.75
N LEU A 31 0.63 -4.64 -4.72
CA LEU A 31 0.10 -3.92 -3.55
C LEU A 31 0.16 -4.78 -2.28
N SER A 32 -0.21 -6.05 -2.40
CA SER A 32 -0.21 -6.99 -1.26
C SER A 32 1.23 -7.27 -0.77
N ILE A 33 2.21 -7.37 -1.67
CA ILE A 33 3.63 -7.50 -1.30
C ILE A 33 4.15 -6.23 -0.61
N MET A 34 3.79 -5.04 -1.11
CA MET A 34 4.24 -3.78 -0.50
C MET A 34 3.67 -3.61 0.92
N LEU A 35 2.38 -3.94 1.11
CA LEU A 35 1.74 -3.90 2.44
C LEU A 35 2.36 -4.93 3.40
N LEU A 36 2.68 -6.14 2.90
CA LEU A 36 3.39 -7.15 3.68
C LEU A 36 4.80 -6.68 4.07
N GLY A 37 5.51 -6.02 3.15
CA GLY A 37 6.81 -5.39 3.42
C GLY A 37 6.71 -4.31 4.50
N GLY A 38 5.65 -3.49 4.49
CA GLY A 38 5.36 -2.52 5.54
C GLY A 38 5.09 -3.17 6.91
N ALA A 39 4.39 -4.30 6.93
CA ALA A 39 4.18 -5.08 8.16
C ALA A 39 5.49 -5.66 8.70
N LEU A 40 6.33 -6.23 7.82
CA LEU A 40 7.65 -6.75 8.17
C LEU A 40 8.58 -5.64 8.66
N PHE A 41 8.56 -4.47 8.04
CA PHE A 41 9.34 -3.31 8.49
C PHE A 41 8.95 -2.90 9.92
N GLY A 42 7.66 -2.77 10.22
CA GLY A 42 7.19 -2.48 11.58
C GLY A 42 7.53 -3.58 12.58
N MET A 43 7.59 -4.84 12.15
CA MET A 43 8.01 -5.96 12.99
C MET A 43 9.52 -5.93 13.29
N VAL A 44 10.35 -5.66 12.27
CA VAL A 44 11.81 -5.55 12.41
C VAL A 44 12.20 -4.33 13.25
N ASP A 45 11.53 -3.19 13.05
CA ASP A 45 11.75 -1.98 13.84
C ASP A 45 11.51 -2.26 15.33
N HIS A 46 10.36 -2.84 15.68
CA HIS A 46 10.09 -3.23 17.06
C HIS A 46 11.02 -4.33 17.60
N LEU A 47 11.52 -5.24 16.74
CA LEU A 47 12.50 -6.26 17.13
C LEU A 47 13.85 -5.65 17.46
N TRP A 48 14.28 -4.67 16.68
CA TRP A 48 15.54 -3.97 16.85
C TRP A 48 15.57 -3.13 18.13
N TYR A 49 14.45 -2.49 18.47
CA TYR A 49 14.32 -1.69 19.71
C TYR A 49 13.91 -2.51 20.94
N GLY A 50 13.73 -3.84 20.80
CA GLY A 50 13.41 -4.73 21.92
C GLY A 50 11.99 -4.58 22.49
N GLU A 51 11.12 -3.84 21.81
CA GLU A 51 9.73 -3.55 22.23
C GLU A 51 8.69 -4.52 21.62
N LEU A 52 9.09 -5.74 21.27
CA LEU A 52 8.25 -6.67 20.50
C LEU A 52 6.95 -7.09 21.24
N PHE A 53 6.92 -6.99 22.57
CA PHE A 53 5.81 -7.48 23.40
C PHE A 53 5.42 -6.55 24.58
N ILE A 54 5.98 -5.36 24.68
CA ILE A 54 5.71 -4.47 25.80
C ILE A 54 4.64 -3.48 25.38
N ILE A 55 3.47 -3.55 26.02
CA ILE A 55 2.43 -2.52 25.99
C ILE A 55 3.04 -1.27 26.64
N GLY A 56 3.81 -0.49 25.87
CA GLY A 56 4.30 0.82 26.27
C GLY A 56 3.19 1.87 26.29
N ALA A 57 3.48 3.01 26.91
CA ALA A 57 2.47 3.99 27.29
C ALA A 57 1.77 4.70 26.10
N ASN A 58 2.26 4.55 24.86
CA ASN A 58 1.89 5.43 23.75
C ASN A 58 1.42 4.72 22.46
N TRP A 59 0.56 3.73 22.61
CA TRP A 59 -0.09 2.96 21.54
C TRP A 59 -0.69 3.81 20.39
N ALA A 60 -1.15 5.03 20.67
CA ALA A 60 -1.72 5.94 19.68
C ALA A 60 -0.69 6.41 18.65
N MET A 61 0.54 6.69 19.08
CA MET A 61 1.63 7.11 18.20
C MET A 61 2.03 5.97 17.25
N ASP A 62 2.02 4.73 17.76
CA ASP A 62 2.34 3.55 16.97
C ASP A 62 1.26 3.22 15.93
N LEU A 63 -0.01 3.40 16.29
CA LEU A 63 -1.13 3.23 15.37
C LEU A 63 -1.09 4.31 14.27
N ALA A 64 -0.74 5.56 14.63
CA ALA A 64 -0.54 6.63 13.68
C ALA A 64 0.62 6.35 12.71
N LEU A 65 1.72 5.78 13.21
CA LEU A 65 2.88 5.39 12.38
C LEU A 65 2.51 4.26 11.40
N GLY A 66 1.83 3.21 11.88
CA GLY A 66 1.35 2.13 11.02
C GLY A 66 0.32 2.60 9.98
N GLY A 67 -0.55 3.54 10.37
CA GLY A 67 -1.46 4.26 9.46
C GLY A 67 -0.71 5.04 8.39
N LEU A 68 0.30 5.84 8.78
CA LEU A 68 1.11 6.64 7.87
C LEU A 68 1.85 5.78 6.84
N ILE A 69 2.45 4.68 7.27
CA ILE A 69 3.12 3.71 6.39
C ILE A 69 2.12 3.12 5.40
N THR A 70 0.95 2.70 5.87
CA THR A 70 -0.11 2.13 5.03
C THR A 70 -0.61 3.15 4.01
N THR A 71 -0.94 4.37 4.44
CA THR A 71 -1.38 5.46 3.56
C THR A 71 -0.31 5.79 2.53
N GLY A 72 0.97 5.87 2.92
CA GLY A 72 2.08 6.11 2.01
C GLY A 72 2.23 5.02 0.95
N ILE A 73 2.16 3.75 1.36
CA ILE A 73 2.22 2.60 0.43
C ILE A 73 1.05 2.63 -0.55
N THR A 74 -0.19 2.81 -0.05
CA THR A 74 -1.38 2.85 -0.90
C THR A 74 -1.37 4.04 -1.86
N ALA A 75 -0.99 5.23 -1.39
CA ALA A 75 -0.89 6.42 -2.22
C ALA A 75 0.21 6.30 -3.28
N GLY A 76 1.39 5.79 -2.92
CA GLY A 76 2.49 5.55 -3.84
C GLY A 76 2.13 4.51 -4.91
N TRP A 77 1.53 3.38 -4.51
CA TRP A 77 1.03 2.39 -5.45
C TRP A 77 -0.04 2.95 -6.37
N GLY A 78 -1.01 3.71 -5.82
CA GLY A 78 -2.05 4.38 -6.59
C GLY A 78 -1.47 5.30 -7.66
N ALA A 79 -0.45 6.08 -7.33
CA ALA A 79 0.24 6.94 -8.28
C ALA A 79 0.94 6.14 -9.39
N ILE A 80 1.58 5.02 -9.07
CA ILE A 80 2.25 4.14 -10.05
C ILE A 80 1.23 3.53 -11.02
N VAL A 81 0.08 3.06 -10.51
CA VAL A 81 -0.98 2.44 -11.32
C VAL A 81 -1.71 3.47 -12.19
N LEU A 82 -1.92 4.69 -11.68
CA LEU A 82 -2.70 5.70 -12.37
C LEU A 82 -1.91 6.43 -13.47
N LYS A 83 -0.58 6.58 -13.31
CA LYS A 83 0.30 7.19 -14.32
C LYS A 83 0.13 6.63 -15.74
N PRO A 84 0.22 5.32 -16.01
CA PRO A 84 0.08 4.80 -17.36
C PRO A 84 -1.31 5.06 -17.94
N ARG A 85 -2.38 4.93 -17.14
CA ARG A 85 -3.75 5.24 -17.58
C ARG A 85 -3.95 6.70 -17.97
N ILE A 86 -3.36 7.62 -17.22
CA ILE A 86 -3.41 9.06 -17.52
C ILE A 86 -2.66 9.34 -18.82
N ILE A 87 -1.46 8.79 -18.99
CA ILE A 87 -0.63 8.99 -20.19
C ILE A 87 -1.33 8.41 -21.44
N ASP A 88 -1.89 7.22 -21.33
CA ASP A 88 -2.62 6.57 -22.44
C ASP A 88 -3.90 7.34 -22.78
N SER A 89 -4.63 7.85 -21.77
CA SER A 89 -5.81 8.69 -21.97
C SER A 89 -5.46 10.02 -22.63
N MET A 90 -4.38 10.69 -22.20
CA MET A 90 -3.87 11.91 -22.84
C MET A 90 -3.41 11.65 -24.28
N ARG A 91 -2.77 10.51 -24.55
CA ARG A 91 -2.35 10.12 -25.90
C ARG A 91 -3.56 9.87 -26.80
N HIS A 92 -4.59 9.20 -26.30
CA HIS A 92 -5.84 8.97 -27.03
C HIS A 92 -6.55 10.30 -27.34
N LEU A 93 -6.62 11.22 -26.38
CA LEU A 93 -7.17 12.56 -26.58
C LEU A 93 -6.35 13.37 -27.60
N SER A 94 -5.01 13.33 -27.51
CA SER A 94 -4.13 14.02 -28.46
C SER A 94 -4.29 13.49 -29.89
N ASN A 95 -4.46 12.18 -30.06
CA ASN A 95 -4.71 11.56 -31.36
C ASN A 95 -6.10 11.92 -31.92
N GLN A 96 -7.12 12.06 -31.05
CA GLN A 96 -8.46 12.50 -31.46
C GLN A 96 -8.50 13.97 -31.89
N ILE A 97 -7.68 14.82 -31.28
CA ILE A 97 -7.65 16.27 -31.56
C ILE A 97 -6.70 16.59 -32.74
N GLY A 98 -5.98 15.60 -33.28
CA GLY A 98 -5.16 15.76 -34.49
C GLY A 98 -3.92 16.63 -34.33
N ILE A 99 -3.48 16.87 -33.09
CA ILE A 99 -2.34 17.78 -32.78
C ILE A 99 -0.97 17.13 -33.05
N LEU A 100 -0.91 15.80 -33.13
CA LEU A 100 0.29 15.07 -33.54
C LEU A 100 0.11 14.55 -34.97
N LYS A 101 0.45 15.40 -35.95
CA LYS A 101 0.81 14.95 -37.30
C LYS A 101 2.17 15.53 -37.66
#